data_AF-A0A7S2L459-F1
#
_entry.id   AF-A0A7S2L459-F1
#
_cell.length_a   1.000
_cell.length_b   1.000
_cell.length_c   1.000
_cell.angle_alpha   90.00
_cell.angle_beta   90.00
_cell.angle_gamma   90.00
#
_symmetry.space_group_name_H-M   'P 1'
#
loop_
_entity.id
_entity.type
_entity.pdbx_description
1 polymer ?
#
loop_
_entity_poly.entity_id
_entity_poly.type
_entity_poly.pdbx_seq_one_letter_code
_entity_poly.pdbx_strand_id
1 'polypeptide(L)'
;VNVHYTDANLHPGTVSQDGFRLFYTPTLRPRQQGTLPVMGIGFNPQMFVPPYTARYFVSRECIATMDEPVRVISSFYHAHLIGSEMYQTIIRDSTGERFDLGSQSFWYYNDQSLFNLLGRNITLYPGDRVQSTCVFDSRGRPQATPMSVATTDEMCFATIQVEVLGDGAARSSVRCMPGAQDYVWTGELASHERGWDMIYNHSVDRGALIFQGGSRSGGLVLDRTDDPSFMSAAQRSVAAGSAWPLLVADMMHAYDRNSDGTLSVDELIRARSRNPWAMAWPVDHAQLVETPAHQISRAFAELHYFDVLITRNMRHLRERDSQDRDPP
;
A
#
# COMPACT_ATOMS: atom_id res chain seq x y z
N VAL A 1 1.35 -14.51 -12.85
CA VAL A 1 0.05 -14.11 -13.42
C VAL A 1 -0.88 -13.85 -12.24
N ASN A 2 -1.52 -12.69 -12.17
CA ASN A 2 -2.61 -12.43 -11.24
C ASN A 2 -3.83 -12.09 -12.09
N VAL A 3 -4.91 -12.87 -11.96
CA VAL A 3 -6.18 -12.63 -12.63
C VAL A 3 -7.20 -12.37 -11.54
N HIS A 4 -7.88 -11.23 -11.61
CA HIS A 4 -8.88 -10.83 -10.63
C HIS A 4 -10.28 -11.13 -11.17
N TYR A 5 -10.99 -12.05 -10.54
CA TYR A 5 -12.37 -12.39 -10.89
C TYR A 5 -13.32 -11.72 -9.91
N THR A 6 -14.20 -10.86 -10.42
CA THR A 6 -15.37 -10.37 -9.67
C THR A 6 -16.53 -11.34 -9.89
N ASP A 7 -17.33 -11.58 -8.85
CA ASP A 7 -18.53 -12.45 -8.87
C ASP A 7 -18.28 -13.93 -9.22
N ALA A 8 -17.07 -14.44 -8.98
CA ALA A 8 -16.73 -15.84 -9.27
C ALA A 8 -17.66 -16.86 -8.58
N ASN A 9 -18.24 -16.49 -7.43
CA ASN A 9 -19.24 -17.27 -6.71
C ASN A 9 -20.53 -17.51 -7.50
N LEU A 10 -20.84 -16.67 -8.49
CA LEU A 10 -22.01 -16.84 -9.37
C LEU A 10 -21.76 -17.85 -10.50
N HIS A 11 -20.52 -18.32 -10.66
CA HIS A 11 -20.10 -19.15 -11.79
C HIS A 11 -19.42 -20.46 -11.32
N PRO A 12 -20.10 -21.30 -10.50
CA PRO A 12 -19.50 -22.52 -9.96
C PRO A 12 -19.11 -23.52 -11.06
N GLY A 13 -17.96 -24.16 -10.90
CA GLY A 13 -17.45 -25.15 -11.86
C GLY A 13 -16.82 -24.56 -13.13
N THR A 14 -16.75 -23.23 -13.25
CA THR A 14 -16.09 -22.57 -14.38
C THR A 14 -14.58 -22.76 -14.33
N VAL A 15 -13.98 -23.13 -15.46
CA VAL A 15 -12.52 -23.21 -15.64
C VAL A 15 -12.11 -22.13 -16.62
N SER A 16 -11.28 -21.19 -16.18
CA SER A 16 -10.69 -20.16 -17.04
C SER A 16 -9.28 -20.55 -17.48
N GLN A 17 -8.91 -20.14 -18.69
CA GLN A 17 -7.55 -20.23 -19.25
C GLN A 17 -6.95 -18.84 -19.50
N ASP A 18 -7.43 -17.83 -18.77
CA ASP A 18 -6.97 -16.45 -18.89
C ASP A 18 -5.50 -16.31 -18.49
N GLY A 19 -4.81 -15.42 -19.19
CA GLY A 19 -3.41 -15.14 -18.95
C GLY A 19 -2.87 -14.09 -19.91
N PHE A 20 -1.55 -14.03 -20.03
CA PHE A 20 -0.89 -13.14 -20.97
C PHE A 20 0.17 -13.90 -21.78
N ARG A 21 0.40 -13.44 -23.01
CA ARG A 21 1.52 -13.89 -23.84
C ARG A 21 2.69 -12.93 -23.66
N LEU A 22 3.84 -13.45 -23.22
CA LEU A 22 5.07 -12.69 -23.08
C LEU A 22 5.96 -12.88 -24.30
N PHE A 23 6.36 -11.78 -24.95
CA PHE A 23 7.40 -11.78 -25.97
C PHE A 23 8.72 -11.34 -25.32
N TYR A 24 9.76 -12.18 -25.37
CA TYR A 24 11.02 -11.93 -24.69
C TYR A 24 12.23 -12.15 -25.62
N THR A 25 13.39 -11.64 -25.22
CA THR A 25 14.69 -11.81 -25.90
C THR A 25 15.75 -12.19 -24.87
N PRO A 26 16.70 -13.09 -25.20
CA PRO A 26 17.84 -13.38 -24.31
C PRO A 26 18.86 -12.24 -24.28
N THR A 27 18.81 -11.30 -25.21
CA THR A 27 19.73 -10.16 -25.28
C THR A 27 19.20 -8.98 -24.49
N LEU A 28 19.98 -8.51 -23.51
CA LEU A 28 19.63 -7.35 -22.70
C LEU A 28 19.54 -6.09 -23.56
N ARG A 29 18.49 -5.29 -23.34
CA ARG A 29 18.36 -3.98 -23.98
C ARG A 29 19.25 -2.96 -23.27
N PRO A 30 19.84 -1.98 -23.99
CA PRO A 30 20.64 -0.91 -23.37
C PRO A 30 19.86 -0.07 -22.34
N ARG A 31 18.54 -0.01 -22.52
CA ARG A 31 17.60 0.67 -21.64
C ARG A 31 16.54 -0.32 -21.19
N GLN A 32 16.16 -0.25 -19.92
CA GLN A 32 15.12 -1.06 -19.32
C GLN A 32 14.05 -0.16 -18.70
N GLN A 33 12.88 -0.74 -18.46
CA GLN A 33 11.80 -0.06 -17.76
C GLN A 33 12.00 -0.23 -16.25
N GLY A 34 12.19 0.87 -15.55
CA GLY A 34 12.08 0.97 -14.10
C GLY A 34 10.69 1.43 -13.68
N THR A 35 10.41 1.27 -12.39
CA THR A 35 9.12 1.64 -11.79
C THR A 35 9.36 2.36 -10.48
N LEU A 36 8.72 3.53 -10.31
CA LEU A 36 8.67 4.28 -9.07
C LEU A 36 7.21 4.30 -8.56
N PRO A 37 6.86 3.41 -7.62
CA PRO A 37 5.56 3.40 -6.98
C PRO A 37 5.51 4.49 -5.89
N VAL A 38 4.96 5.64 -6.26
CA VAL A 38 4.80 6.80 -5.36
C VAL A 38 3.63 6.60 -4.40
N MET A 39 2.64 5.81 -4.77
CA MET A 39 1.49 5.50 -3.93
C MET A 39 1.07 4.07 -4.18
N GLY A 40 0.78 3.34 -3.10
CA GLY A 40 0.68 1.88 -3.07
C GLY A 40 -0.27 1.38 -1.98
N ILE A 41 -1.33 2.13 -1.68
CA ILE A 41 -2.27 1.83 -0.59
C ILE A 41 -3.29 0.80 -1.11
N GLY A 42 -2.98 -0.47 -0.88
CA GLY A 42 -3.84 -1.59 -1.31
C GLY A 42 -4.61 -2.23 -0.18
N PHE A 43 -4.12 -2.07 1.05
CA PHE A 43 -4.75 -2.55 2.27
C PHE A 43 -4.19 -1.74 3.44
N ASN A 44 -5.07 -1.11 4.21
CA ASN A 44 -4.71 -0.48 5.47
C ASN A 44 -5.93 -0.46 6.40
N PRO A 45 -5.93 -1.24 7.50
CA PRO A 45 -7.09 -1.36 8.38
C PRO A 45 -7.36 -0.11 9.22
N GLN A 46 -6.48 0.88 9.18
CA GLN A 46 -6.62 2.17 9.87
C GLN A 46 -7.02 3.29 8.90
N MET A 47 -7.08 3.04 7.59
CA MET A 47 -7.39 4.07 6.60
C MET A 47 -8.76 3.83 5.98
N PHE A 48 -9.57 4.89 5.97
CA PHE A 48 -10.93 4.86 5.47
C PHE A 48 -11.27 6.15 4.72
N VAL A 49 -12.15 6.04 3.73
CA VAL A 49 -12.87 7.18 3.17
C VAL A 49 -14.15 7.38 4.00
N PRO A 50 -14.39 8.57 4.57
CA PRO A 50 -15.60 8.85 5.33
C PRO A 50 -16.86 8.72 4.46
N PRO A 51 -18.03 8.37 5.03
CA PRO A 51 -19.28 8.32 4.28
C PRO A 51 -19.74 9.72 3.84
N TYR A 52 -20.63 9.77 2.86
CA TYR A 52 -21.34 10.98 2.41
C TYR A 52 -20.44 12.16 1.98
N THR A 53 -19.18 11.91 1.62
CA THR A 53 -18.19 12.94 1.33
C THR A 53 -18.00 13.08 -0.17
N ALA A 54 -18.08 14.31 -0.70
CA ALA A 54 -18.03 14.55 -2.14
C ALA A 54 -16.63 14.39 -2.72
N ARG A 55 -15.60 14.88 -2.02
CA ARG A 55 -14.22 14.89 -2.49
C ARG A 55 -13.28 14.70 -1.31
N TYR A 56 -13.06 13.45 -0.95
CA TYR A 56 -12.08 13.09 0.08
C TYR A 56 -10.77 12.71 -0.59
N PHE A 57 -9.66 13.35 -0.24
CA PHE A 57 -8.37 13.06 -0.84
C PHE A 57 -7.51 12.18 0.07
N VAL A 58 -6.64 11.40 -0.57
CA VAL A 58 -5.48 10.75 0.05
C VAL A 58 -4.27 11.17 -0.77
N SER A 59 -3.28 11.77 -0.13
CA SER A 59 -2.10 12.34 -0.77
C SER A 59 -0.82 11.83 -0.14
N ARG A 60 0.22 11.70 -0.96
CA ARG A 60 1.58 11.37 -0.55
C ARG A 60 2.55 12.20 -1.34
N GLU A 61 3.70 12.46 -0.73
CA GLU A 61 4.84 13.06 -1.37
C GLU A 61 6.06 12.13 -1.27
N CYS A 62 6.85 12.10 -2.33
CA CYS A 62 8.06 11.29 -2.42
C CYS A 62 9.20 12.14 -2.98
N ILE A 63 10.30 12.26 -2.24
CA ILE A 63 11.55 12.80 -2.81
C ILE A 63 12.21 11.67 -3.59
N ALA A 64 12.45 11.89 -4.88
CA ALA A 64 12.99 10.88 -5.75
C ALA A 64 14.51 10.75 -5.57
N THR A 65 14.98 9.55 -5.28
CA THR A 65 16.41 9.21 -5.12
C THR A 65 16.83 8.24 -6.20
N MET A 66 17.90 8.58 -6.91
CA MET A 66 18.52 7.80 -7.98
C MET A 66 19.94 8.34 -8.24
N ASP A 67 20.78 7.57 -8.92
CA ASP A 67 22.17 7.98 -9.21
C ASP A 67 22.25 9.02 -10.33
N GLU A 68 21.42 8.89 -11.36
CA GLU A 68 21.42 9.73 -12.57
C GLU A 68 19.99 10.08 -12.99
N PRO A 69 19.75 11.22 -13.66
CA PRO A 69 18.43 11.59 -14.15
C PRO A 69 17.84 10.53 -15.08
N VAL A 70 16.55 10.25 -14.91
CA VAL A 70 15.81 9.24 -15.68
C VAL A 70 14.69 9.87 -16.49
N ARG A 71 14.41 9.30 -17.65
CA ARG A 71 13.31 9.74 -18.50
C ARG A 71 12.01 9.09 -18.05
N VAL A 72 10.95 9.87 -17.92
CA VAL A 72 9.61 9.37 -17.60
C VAL A 72 8.96 8.80 -18.87
N ILE A 73 8.45 7.57 -18.77
CA ILE A 73 7.81 6.83 -19.87
C ILE A 73 6.29 6.97 -19.78
N SER A 74 5.73 6.73 -18.59
CA SER A 74 4.29 6.71 -18.38
C SER A 74 3.93 6.85 -16.90
N SER A 75 2.66 7.12 -16.63
CA SER A 75 2.07 6.98 -15.30
C SER A 75 0.95 5.96 -15.30
N PHE A 76 0.73 5.35 -14.14
CA PHE A 76 -0.33 4.39 -13.87
C PHE A 76 -1.07 4.82 -12.62
N TYR A 77 -2.40 4.83 -12.68
CA TYR A 77 -3.26 5.06 -11.53
C TYR A 77 -4.20 3.88 -11.33
N HIS A 78 -4.60 3.66 -10.08
CA HIS A 78 -5.60 2.67 -9.75
C HIS A 78 -6.34 3.07 -8.47
N ALA A 79 -7.65 2.93 -8.52
CA ALA A 79 -8.57 2.93 -7.39
C ALA A 79 -9.77 2.07 -7.74
N HIS A 80 -10.61 1.81 -6.74
CA HIS A 80 -11.85 1.07 -6.92
C HIS A 80 -13.00 2.02 -7.29
N LEU A 81 -14.23 1.64 -6.93
CA LEU A 81 -15.47 2.19 -7.50
C LEU A 81 -15.76 3.65 -7.15
N ILE A 82 -15.29 4.13 -6.00
CA ILE A 82 -15.52 5.52 -5.56
C ILE A 82 -14.33 6.43 -5.87
N GLY A 83 -13.25 5.93 -6.47
CA GLY A 83 -12.21 6.77 -7.06
C GLY A 83 -12.79 7.67 -8.15
N SER A 84 -12.50 8.97 -8.07
CA SER A 84 -13.13 10.01 -8.90
C SER A 84 -12.14 10.96 -9.57
N GLU A 85 -10.94 11.11 -9.00
CA GLU A 85 -9.85 11.91 -9.58
C GLU A 85 -8.49 11.30 -9.20
N MET A 86 -7.51 11.43 -10.10
CA MET A 86 -6.15 10.92 -9.93
C MET A 86 -5.12 11.95 -10.35
N TYR A 87 -4.12 12.19 -9.52
CA TYR A 87 -3.15 13.25 -9.75
C TYR A 87 -1.72 12.77 -9.50
N GLN A 88 -0.81 13.13 -10.41
CA GLN A 88 0.63 13.06 -10.16
C GLN A 88 1.34 14.29 -10.72
N THR A 89 2.18 14.88 -9.88
CA THR A 89 2.95 16.09 -10.23
C THR A 89 4.39 15.89 -9.79
N ILE A 90 5.34 16.15 -10.69
CA ILE A 90 6.75 16.36 -10.32
C ILE A 90 6.93 17.84 -10.01
N ILE A 91 7.56 18.15 -8.89
CA ILE A 91 8.05 19.48 -8.53
C ILE A 91 9.58 19.44 -8.53
N ARG A 92 10.18 20.27 -9.40
CA ARG A 92 11.64 20.43 -9.51
C ARG A 92 12.20 21.02 -8.22
N ASP A 93 13.15 20.35 -7.59
CA ASP A 93 13.75 20.83 -6.32
C ASP A 93 14.43 22.20 -6.48
N SER A 94 15.15 22.40 -7.58
CA SER A 94 15.95 23.61 -7.82
C SER A 94 15.15 24.84 -8.22
N THR A 95 13.97 24.69 -8.82
CA THR A 95 13.19 25.81 -9.40
C THR A 95 11.75 25.90 -8.91
N GLY A 96 11.20 24.83 -8.34
CA GLY A 96 9.78 24.71 -8.03
C GLY A 96 8.87 24.52 -9.26
N GLU A 97 9.43 24.35 -10.46
CA GLU A 97 8.68 24.07 -11.69
C GLU A 97 7.90 22.75 -11.56
N ARG A 98 6.69 22.72 -12.13
CA ARG A 98 5.74 21.62 -11.97
C ARG A 98 5.45 20.94 -13.30
N PHE A 99 5.48 19.61 -13.29
CA PHE A 99 5.19 18.77 -14.46
C PHE A 99 4.06 17.80 -14.13
N ASP A 100 2.94 17.92 -14.85
CA ASP A 100 1.82 16.99 -14.77
C ASP A 100 2.15 15.66 -15.47
N LEU A 101 1.92 14.56 -14.77
CA LEU A 101 2.16 13.20 -15.23
C LEU A 101 0.89 12.50 -15.74
N GLY A 102 0.00 13.24 -16.39
CA GLY A 102 -1.21 12.68 -16.99
C GLY A 102 -2.35 12.53 -15.99
N SER A 103 -2.49 13.49 -15.09
CA SER A 103 -3.58 13.55 -14.13
C SER A 103 -4.97 13.46 -14.77
N GLN A 104 -5.89 12.82 -14.08
CA GLN A 104 -7.28 12.63 -14.46
C GLN A 104 -8.19 13.38 -13.47
N SER A 105 -8.69 14.55 -13.86
CA SER A 105 -9.68 15.29 -13.06
C SER A 105 -11.08 14.67 -13.11
N PHE A 106 -11.28 13.69 -13.98
CA PHE A 106 -12.44 12.83 -14.07
C PHE A 106 -11.90 11.41 -14.27
N TRP A 107 -12.03 10.58 -13.26
CA TRP A 107 -11.57 9.19 -13.26
C TRP A 107 -12.76 8.26 -13.07
N TYR A 108 -12.80 7.20 -13.87
CA TYR A 108 -13.71 6.08 -13.67
C TYR A 108 -12.92 4.82 -13.35
N TYR A 109 -13.57 3.88 -12.65
CA TYR A 109 -12.99 2.58 -12.31
C TYR A 109 -12.35 1.86 -13.51
N ASN A 110 -12.85 2.05 -14.72
CA ASN A 110 -12.34 1.39 -15.93
C ASN A 110 -11.12 2.09 -16.57
N ASP A 111 -10.71 3.27 -16.09
CA ASP A 111 -9.64 4.09 -16.69
C ASP A 111 -8.22 3.63 -16.30
N GLN A 112 -8.06 2.35 -15.94
CA GLN A 112 -6.82 1.76 -15.39
C GLN A 112 -5.76 1.44 -16.45
N SER A 113 -5.50 2.38 -17.36
CA SER A 113 -4.48 2.23 -18.41
C SER A 113 -3.15 2.90 -18.04
N LEU A 114 -2.09 2.58 -18.80
CA LEU A 114 -0.83 3.32 -18.73
C LEU A 114 -0.93 4.59 -19.55
N PHE A 115 -0.82 5.74 -18.89
CA PHE A 115 -0.81 7.05 -19.53
C PHE A 115 0.56 7.32 -20.13
N ASN A 116 0.67 7.32 -21.46
CA ASN A 116 1.93 7.52 -22.16
C ASN A 116 2.42 8.98 -22.03
N LEU A 117 3.64 9.15 -21.53
CA LEU A 117 4.30 10.44 -21.30
C LEU A 117 5.57 10.62 -22.14
N LEU A 118 5.93 9.65 -23.00
CA LEU A 118 7.14 9.70 -23.83
C LEU A 118 7.20 10.97 -24.69
N GLY A 119 6.06 11.38 -25.26
CA GLY A 119 5.95 12.59 -26.09
C GLY A 119 6.08 13.90 -25.31
N ARG A 120 5.93 13.87 -23.97
CA ARG A 120 6.09 15.05 -23.11
C ARG A 120 7.56 15.33 -22.76
N ASN A 121 8.47 14.39 -23.05
CA ASN A 121 9.90 14.53 -22.81
C ASN A 121 10.25 14.99 -21.38
N ILE A 122 9.61 14.36 -20.38
CA ILE A 122 9.80 14.70 -18.97
C ILE A 122 10.97 13.89 -18.41
N THR A 123 11.87 14.58 -17.71
CA THR A 123 12.99 13.96 -16.99
C THR A 123 12.80 14.17 -15.48
N LEU A 124 12.91 13.08 -14.74
CA LEU A 124 12.95 13.05 -13.28
C LEU A 124 14.41 13.09 -12.83
N TYR A 125 14.74 14.02 -11.94
CA TYR A 125 16.08 14.23 -11.43
C TYR A 125 16.18 13.81 -9.96
N PRO A 126 17.38 13.44 -9.47
CA PRO A 126 17.63 13.28 -8.04
C PRO A 126 17.19 14.52 -7.25
N GLY A 127 16.43 14.31 -6.18
CA GLY A 127 15.93 15.37 -5.31
C GLY A 127 14.56 15.93 -5.69
N ASP A 128 14.07 15.69 -6.92
CA ASP A 128 12.72 16.10 -7.31
C ASP A 128 11.66 15.55 -6.33
N ARG A 129 10.65 16.37 -6.04
CA ARG A 129 9.51 15.97 -5.24
C ARG A 129 8.41 15.47 -6.16
N VAL A 130 7.82 14.34 -5.85
CA VAL A 130 6.73 13.74 -6.59
C VAL A 130 5.52 13.64 -5.69
N GLN A 131 4.47 14.39 -6.01
CA GLN A 131 3.18 14.30 -5.32
C GLN A 131 2.29 13.31 -6.06
N SER A 132 1.56 12.47 -5.31
CA SER A 132 0.48 11.64 -5.82
C SER A 132 -0.77 11.82 -4.96
N THR A 133 -1.93 11.93 -5.59
CA THR A 133 -3.20 12.14 -4.89
C THR A 133 -4.32 11.35 -5.57
N CYS A 134 -5.06 10.56 -4.79
CA CYS A 134 -6.36 10.03 -5.20
C CYS A 134 -7.47 10.86 -4.54
N VAL A 135 -8.58 11.08 -5.24
CA VAL A 135 -9.79 11.71 -4.69
C VAL A 135 -10.97 10.76 -4.84
N PHE A 136 -11.75 10.63 -3.78
CA PHE A 136 -12.87 9.72 -3.67
C PHE A 136 -14.20 10.46 -3.50
N ASP A 137 -15.25 9.96 -4.16
CA ASP A 137 -16.64 10.41 -4.02
C ASP A 137 -17.47 9.33 -3.31
N SER A 138 -17.63 9.49 -2.01
CA SER A 138 -18.38 8.58 -1.15
C SER A 138 -19.79 9.07 -0.85
N ARG A 139 -20.35 10.03 -1.60
CA ARG A 139 -21.72 10.55 -1.37
C ARG A 139 -22.79 9.45 -1.36
N GLY A 140 -22.60 8.43 -2.17
CA GLY A 140 -23.49 7.26 -2.24
C GLY A 140 -23.21 6.17 -1.20
N ARG A 141 -22.19 6.32 -0.34
CA ARG A 141 -21.78 5.32 0.65
C ARG A 141 -22.30 5.71 2.04
N PRO A 142 -23.18 4.90 2.64
CA PRO A 142 -23.72 5.20 3.97
C PRO A 142 -22.77 4.84 5.13
N GLN A 143 -21.70 4.11 4.82
CA GLN A 143 -20.68 3.66 5.77
C GLN A 143 -19.29 4.07 5.27
N ALA A 144 -18.35 4.22 6.20
CA ALA A 144 -16.96 4.46 5.87
C ALA A 144 -16.43 3.32 4.99
N THR A 145 -15.71 3.67 3.94
CA THR A 145 -15.16 2.70 2.97
C THR A 145 -13.70 2.41 3.34
N PRO A 146 -13.34 1.16 3.71
CA PRO A 146 -11.98 0.82 4.10
C PRO A 146 -11.03 0.79 2.91
N MET A 147 -9.72 0.97 3.16
CA MET A 147 -8.68 0.67 2.18
C MET A 147 -8.37 -0.82 2.19
N SER A 148 -8.81 -1.58 1.17
CA SER A 148 -8.78 -3.06 1.15
C SER A 148 -8.99 -3.63 -0.26
N VAL A 149 -9.00 -4.96 -0.40
CA VAL A 149 -8.91 -5.69 -1.67
C VAL A 149 -10.23 -5.87 -2.41
N ALA A 150 -11.38 -5.73 -1.75
CA ALA A 150 -12.66 -5.91 -2.44
C ALA A 150 -12.97 -4.71 -3.33
N THR A 151 -13.61 -4.94 -4.48
CA THR A 151 -14.03 -3.86 -5.41
C THR A 151 -14.95 -2.81 -4.75
N THR A 152 -15.63 -3.16 -3.67
CA THR A 152 -16.47 -2.25 -2.89
C THR A 152 -15.73 -1.48 -1.80
N ASP A 153 -14.54 -1.94 -1.43
CA ASP A 153 -13.55 -1.21 -0.63
C ASP A 153 -12.77 -0.27 -1.55
N GLU A 154 -11.74 0.42 -1.05
CA GLU A 154 -10.88 1.28 -1.87
C GLU A 154 -9.40 0.93 -1.88
N MET A 155 -8.74 1.39 -2.94
CA MET A 155 -7.30 1.38 -3.10
C MET A 155 -6.84 2.73 -3.67
N CYS A 156 -5.56 3.04 -3.49
CA CYS A 156 -4.97 4.24 -4.04
C CYS A 156 -3.54 3.95 -4.50
N PHE A 157 -3.38 3.72 -5.80
CA PHE A 157 -2.07 3.54 -6.44
C PHE A 157 -1.78 4.65 -7.43
N ALA A 158 -0.53 5.07 -7.43
CA ALA A 158 0.01 6.02 -8.39
C ALA A 158 1.48 5.66 -8.61
N THR A 159 1.82 5.28 -9.84
CA THR A 159 3.12 4.70 -10.19
C THR A 159 3.65 5.32 -11.47
N ILE A 160 4.93 5.68 -11.46
CA ILE A 160 5.63 6.23 -12.62
C ILE A 160 6.50 5.12 -13.22
N GLN A 161 6.46 4.94 -14.54
CA GLN A 161 7.43 4.13 -15.26
C GLN A 161 8.52 5.04 -15.84
N VAL A 162 9.76 4.60 -15.70
CA VAL A 162 10.95 5.38 -16.08
C VAL A 162 11.88 4.52 -16.93
N GLU A 163 12.72 5.17 -17.72
CA GLU A 163 13.78 4.50 -18.48
C GLU A 163 15.08 4.51 -17.68
N VAL A 164 15.59 3.33 -17.33
CA VAL A 164 16.87 3.14 -16.61
C VAL A 164 17.91 2.48 -17.51
N LEU A 165 19.19 2.64 -17.17
CA LEU A 165 20.28 1.94 -17.87
C LEU A 165 20.16 0.44 -17.65
N GLY A 166 20.36 -0.34 -18.71
CA GLY A 166 20.33 -1.79 -18.64
C GLY A 166 21.65 -2.36 -18.14
N ASP A 167 21.79 -2.53 -16.83
CA ASP A 167 22.97 -3.14 -16.20
C ASP A 167 22.78 -4.63 -15.79
N GLY A 168 21.57 -5.16 -16.02
CA GLY A 168 21.20 -6.53 -15.69
C GLY A 168 20.72 -6.71 -14.25
N ALA A 169 20.71 -5.65 -13.43
CA ALA A 169 20.11 -5.68 -12.11
C ALA A 169 18.60 -5.48 -12.22
N ALA A 170 17.81 -6.40 -11.63
CA ALA A 170 16.34 -6.28 -11.56
C ALA A 170 15.84 -5.17 -10.60
N ARG A 171 16.69 -4.20 -10.26
CA ARG A 171 16.39 -3.15 -9.29
C ARG A 171 16.09 -1.87 -10.06
N SER A 172 14.91 -1.29 -9.83
CA SER A 172 14.69 0.12 -10.16
C SER A 172 15.73 0.94 -9.39
N SER A 173 16.62 1.64 -10.10
CA SER A 173 17.57 2.57 -9.51
C SER A 173 16.86 3.77 -8.85
N VAL A 174 15.57 3.94 -9.14
CA VAL A 174 14.75 5.04 -8.66
C VAL A 174 13.89 4.60 -7.49
N ARG A 175 13.99 5.35 -6.39
CA ARG A 175 13.28 5.09 -5.13
C ARG A 175 12.71 6.38 -4.57
N CYS A 176 11.79 6.25 -3.61
CA CYS A 176 11.48 7.35 -2.71
C CYS A 176 12.52 7.34 -1.58
N MET A 177 13.05 8.52 -1.24
CA MET A 177 13.93 8.68 -0.10
C MET A 177 13.20 8.20 1.16
N PRO A 178 13.68 7.17 1.86
CA PRO A 178 13.13 6.79 3.14
C PRO A 178 13.49 7.86 4.17
N GLY A 179 12.53 8.30 4.98
CA GLY A 179 12.82 9.32 5.99
C GLY A 179 11.65 9.62 6.90
N ALA A 180 11.93 10.39 7.96
CA ALA A 180 10.95 10.80 8.96
C ALA A 180 9.77 11.60 8.38
N GLN A 181 9.88 12.10 7.13
CA GLN A 181 8.86 12.88 6.43
C GLN A 181 8.06 12.10 5.35
N ASP A 182 8.14 10.77 5.35
CA ASP A 182 7.32 9.94 4.44
C ASP A 182 5.90 9.76 5.01
N TYR A 183 5.06 10.76 4.75
CA TYR A 183 3.68 10.81 5.22
C TYR A 183 2.68 10.55 4.11
N VAL A 184 1.61 9.84 4.46
CA VAL A 184 0.33 9.90 3.74
C VAL A 184 -0.60 10.77 4.54
N TRP A 185 -1.29 11.71 3.91
CA TRP A 185 -2.27 12.53 4.60
C TRP A 185 -3.55 12.63 3.81
N THR A 186 -4.61 12.99 4.52
CA THR A 186 -5.98 12.93 4.00
C THR A 186 -6.73 14.20 4.35
N GLY A 187 -7.86 14.43 3.69
CA GLY A 187 -8.73 15.56 3.98
C GLY A 187 -9.83 15.71 2.95
N GLU A 188 -10.55 16.83 3.02
CA GLU A 188 -11.60 17.17 2.06
C GLU A 188 -11.13 18.29 1.13
N LEU A 189 -11.54 18.20 -0.13
CA LEU A 189 -11.36 19.26 -1.13
C LEU A 189 -12.68 20.00 -1.37
N ALA A 190 -12.65 21.32 -1.30
CA ALA A 190 -13.75 22.14 -1.79
C ALA A 190 -13.88 22.00 -3.31
N SER A 191 -15.07 22.25 -3.86
CA SER A 191 -15.39 22.00 -5.28
C SER A 191 -14.49 22.73 -6.29
N HIS A 192 -13.85 23.83 -5.90
CA HIS A 192 -12.97 24.64 -6.75
C HIS A 192 -11.49 24.25 -6.64
N GLU A 193 -11.12 23.44 -5.66
CA GLU A 193 -9.74 23.04 -5.41
C GLU A 193 -9.32 21.90 -6.35
N ARG A 194 -8.03 21.84 -6.69
CA ARG A 194 -7.46 20.80 -7.55
C ARG A 194 -6.44 19.98 -6.77
N GLY A 195 -6.39 18.68 -7.04
CA GLY A 195 -5.45 17.76 -6.41
C GLY A 195 -4.00 17.84 -6.91
N TRP A 196 -3.64 18.84 -7.73
CA TRP A 196 -2.27 18.99 -8.26
C TRP A 196 -1.27 19.54 -7.25
N ASP A 197 -1.74 20.35 -6.31
CA ASP A 197 -0.91 21.19 -5.45
C ASP A 197 -1.19 20.94 -3.96
N MET A 198 -1.46 19.70 -3.59
CA MET A 198 -1.76 19.31 -2.21
C MET A 198 -0.65 19.76 -1.26
N ILE A 199 0.61 19.61 -1.64
CA ILE A 199 1.74 20.05 -0.81
C ILE A 199 1.72 21.54 -0.45
N TYR A 200 1.06 22.39 -1.24
CA TYR A 200 0.99 23.84 -1.03
C TYR A 200 -0.34 24.26 -0.40
N ASN A 201 -1.44 23.73 -0.93
CA ASN A 201 -2.79 24.16 -0.55
C ASN A 201 -3.35 23.38 0.63
N HIS A 202 -2.86 22.15 0.83
CA HIS A 202 -3.30 21.18 1.82
C HIS A 202 -2.09 20.41 2.37
N SER A 203 -1.15 21.15 2.94
CA SER A 203 0.10 20.62 3.48
C SER A 203 -0.15 19.57 4.57
N VAL A 204 0.83 18.69 4.80
CA VAL A 204 0.70 17.52 5.71
C VAL A 204 0.18 17.92 7.09
N ASP A 205 0.65 19.04 7.65
CA ASP A 205 0.25 19.60 8.94
C ASP A 205 -1.23 19.99 9.04
N ARG A 206 -1.89 20.20 7.90
CA ARG A 206 -3.32 20.50 7.78
C ARG A 206 -4.16 19.27 7.41
N GLY A 207 -3.54 18.10 7.29
CA GLY A 207 -4.26 16.85 7.06
C GLY A 207 -5.28 16.56 8.16
N ALA A 208 -6.44 16.04 7.77
CA ALA A 208 -7.45 15.51 8.68
C ALA A 208 -6.88 14.32 9.46
N LEU A 209 -6.36 13.33 8.73
CA LEU A 209 -5.54 12.24 9.25
C LEU A 209 -4.19 12.22 8.55
N ILE A 210 -3.14 11.96 9.32
CA ILE A 210 -1.76 11.83 8.86
C ILE A 210 -1.30 10.44 9.26
N PHE A 211 -0.64 9.75 8.36
CA PHE A 211 -0.11 8.42 8.57
C PHE A 211 1.39 8.45 8.37
N GLN A 212 2.13 7.90 9.33
CA GLN A 212 3.58 7.81 9.33
C GLN A 212 4.00 6.35 9.27
N GLY A 213 5.06 6.05 8.52
CA GLY A 213 5.59 4.69 8.50
C GLY A 213 6.31 4.26 7.23
N GLY A 214 6.90 5.20 6.46
CA GLY A 214 7.86 4.86 5.41
C GLY A 214 7.33 3.97 4.28
N SER A 215 6.01 3.83 4.16
CA SER A 215 5.41 2.93 3.19
C SER A 215 4.45 3.67 2.29
N ARG A 216 4.66 3.48 0.99
CA ARG A 216 3.65 3.67 -0.06
C ARG A 216 2.29 3.05 0.28
N SER A 217 2.19 2.14 1.25
CA SER A 217 0.96 1.47 1.69
C SER A 217 0.18 2.21 2.78
N GLY A 218 0.63 3.39 3.20
CA GLY A 218 -0.16 4.27 4.07
C GLY A 218 0.14 4.19 5.55
N GLY A 219 1.16 3.44 5.99
CA GLY A 219 1.69 3.50 7.37
C GLY A 219 0.67 3.30 8.52
N LEU A 220 1.09 3.71 9.72
CA LEU A 220 0.24 3.79 10.91
C LEU A 220 -0.30 5.21 11.05
N VAL A 221 -1.54 5.37 11.53
CA VAL A 221 -2.09 6.69 11.84
C VAL A 221 -1.28 7.36 12.95
N LEU A 222 -0.95 8.64 12.77
CA LEU A 222 -0.41 9.47 13.84
C LEU A 222 -1.55 9.97 14.72
N ASP A 223 -1.44 9.66 16.02
CA ASP A 223 -2.44 9.86 17.06
C ASP A 223 -3.23 11.18 16.92
N ARG A 224 -4.52 11.02 16.60
CA ARG A 224 -5.63 11.93 16.89
C ARG A 224 -6.76 11.11 17.51
N THR A 225 -6.55 10.67 18.74
CA THR A 225 -7.52 9.94 19.58
C THR A 225 -8.84 10.68 19.85
N ASP A 226 -8.99 11.91 19.34
CA ASP A 226 -10.13 12.79 19.60
C ASP A 226 -11.24 12.74 18.54
N ASP A 227 -11.10 11.99 17.42
CA ASP A 227 -12.14 11.91 16.36
C ASP A 227 -13.11 10.71 16.59
N PRO A 228 -14.38 10.95 16.94
CA PRO A 228 -15.36 9.89 17.21
C PRO A 228 -15.75 9.08 15.95
N SER A 229 -15.62 9.66 14.76
CA SER A 229 -15.94 8.98 13.50
C SER A 229 -14.95 7.84 13.22
N PHE A 230 -13.68 8.08 13.57
CA PHE A 230 -12.56 7.16 13.43
C PHE A 230 -12.66 5.95 14.37
N MET A 231 -12.94 6.19 15.66
CA MET A 231 -13.12 5.12 16.65
C MET A 231 -14.19 4.13 16.20
N SER A 232 -15.31 4.64 15.70
CA SER A 232 -16.43 3.79 15.26
C SER A 232 -16.12 3.01 13.96
N ALA A 233 -15.31 3.56 13.05
CA ALA A 233 -14.91 2.88 11.81
C ALA A 233 -13.81 1.83 12.05
N ALA A 234 -12.79 2.15 12.85
CA ALA A 234 -11.76 1.20 13.25
C ALA A 234 -12.34 0.03 14.06
N GLN A 235 -13.23 0.32 15.02
CA GLN A 235 -13.96 -0.71 15.77
C GLN A 235 -14.88 -1.55 14.88
N ARG A 236 -15.54 -0.94 13.89
CA ARG A 236 -16.36 -1.68 12.91
C ARG A 236 -15.52 -2.50 11.94
N SER A 237 -14.33 -2.07 11.52
CA SER A 237 -13.45 -2.87 10.66
C SER A 237 -12.92 -4.12 11.36
N VAL A 238 -12.65 -4.02 12.67
CA VAL A 238 -12.31 -5.17 13.53
C VAL A 238 -13.54 -6.06 13.77
N ALA A 239 -14.73 -5.46 13.95
CA ALA A 239 -15.97 -6.19 14.22
C ALA A 239 -16.66 -6.77 12.96
N ALA A 240 -16.40 -6.23 11.76
CA ALA A 240 -17.01 -6.65 10.50
C ALA A 240 -16.44 -7.97 9.96
N GLY A 241 -15.67 -8.70 10.77
CA GLY A 241 -15.19 -10.01 10.40
C GLY A 241 -14.37 -9.95 9.11
N SER A 242 -13.41 -9.02 9.03
CA SER A 242 -12.37 -9.13 8.01
C SER A 242 -11.87 -10.57 8.08
N ALA A 243 -11.89 -11.29 6.96
CA ALA A 243 -11.44 -12.68 6.88
C ALA A 243 -9.95 -12.84 7.24
N TRP A 244 -9.30 -11.82 7.83
CA TRP A 244 -7.91 -11.73 8.22
C TRP A 244 -7.46 -12.83 9.19
N PRO A 245 -8.17 -13.16 10.29
CA PRO A 245 -7.75 -14.28 11.12
C PRO A 245 -7.78 -15.60 10.35
N LEU A 246 -8.75 -15.76 9.43
CA LEU A 246 -8.88 -16.95 8.60
C LEU A 246 -7.87 -16.98 7.46
N LEU A 247 -7.59 -15.88 6.77
CA LEU A 247 -6.63 -15.78 5.67
C LEU A 247 -5.18 -15.89 6.17
N VAL A 248 -4.87 -15.28 7.31
CA VAL A 248 -3.56 -15.42 7.95
C VAL A 248 -3.42 -16.82 8.54
N ALA A 249 -4.44 -17.38 9.19
CA ALA A 249 -4.38 -18.77 9.69
C ALA A 249 -4.32 -19.80 8.56
N ASP A 250 -5.09 -19.63 7.48
CA ASP A 250 -5.07 -20.49 6.29
C ASP A 250 -3.74 -20.38 5.56
N MET A 251 -3.16 -19.17 5.48
CA MET A 251 -1.82 -18.98 4.92
C MET A 251 -0.75 -19.58 5.83
N MET A 252 -0.80 -19.34 7.14
CA MET A 252 0.14 -19.95 8.09
C MET A 252 0.03 -21.47 7.98
N HIS A 253 -1.16 -22.06 8.02
CA HIS A 253 -1.34 -23.50 7.81
C HIS A 253 -0.88 -24.00 6.43
N ALA A 254 -1.03 -23.21 5.37
CA ALA A 254 -0.63 -23.62 4.03
C ALA A 254 0.90 -23.59 3.80
N TYR A 255 1.64 -22.80 4.58
CA TYR A 255 3.06 -22.55 4.36
C TYR A 255 3.98 -22.94 5.53
N ASP A 256 3.43 -23.11 6.73
CA ASP A 256 4.08 -23.70 7.92
C ASP A 256 4.17 -25.22 7.74
N ARG A 257 5.25 -25.68 7.10
CA ARG A 257 5.45 -27.09 6.76
C ARG A 257 5.90 -27.90 7.95
N ASN A 258 6.58 -27.28 8.92
CA ASN A 258 7.00 -27.95 10.13
C ASN A 258 5.93 -27.92 11.23
N SER A 259 4.81 -27.23 10.99
CA SER A 259 3.66 -27.11 11.89
C SER A 259 4.05 -26.60 13.28
N ASP A 260 5.04 -25.71 13.33
CA ASP A 260 5.55 -25.15 14.58
C ASP A 260 4.80 -23.87 15.03
N GLY A 261 3.80 -23.46 14.24
CA GLY A 261 2.98 -22.28 14.49
C GLY A 261 3.66 -20.99 14.04
N THR A 262 4.78 -21.07 13.33
CA THR A 262 5.54 -19.93 12.80
C THR A 262 5.96 -20.18 11.35
N LEU A 263 6.52 -19.15 10.68
CA LEU A 263 7.10 -19.31 9.34
C LEU A 263 8.60 -19.09 9.44
N SER A 264 9.38 -20.11 9.08
CA SER A 264 10.81 -19.97 8.84
C SER A 264 11.08 -19.03 7.65
N VAL A 265 12.32 -18.55 7.52
CA VAL A 265 12.72 -17.66 6.40
C VAL A 265 12.40 -18.28 5.04
N ASP A 266 12.64 -19.59 4.89
CA ASP A 266 12.35 -20.31 3.65
C ASP A 266 10.86 -20.45 3.36
N GLU A 267 10.02 -20.57 4.39
CA GLU A 267 8.56 -20.65 4.26
C GLU A 267 7.98 -19.28 3.95
N LEU A 268 8.53 -18.21 4.55
CA LEU A 268 8.18 -16.83 4.25
C LEU A 268 8.52 -16.44 2.81
N ILE A 269 9.71 -16.83 2.31
CA ILE A 269 10.12 -16.60 0.91
C ILE A 269 9.18 -17.36 -0.05
N ARG A 270 8.76 -18.57 0.30
CA ARG A 270 7.78 -19.35 -0.49
C ARG A 270 6.39 -18.72 -0.47
N ALA A 271 5.92 -18.28 0.69
CA ALA A 271 4.66 -17.57 0.83
C ALA A 271 4.66 -16.30 -0.04
N ARG A 272 5.76 -15.53 -0.01
CA ARG A 272 5.90 -14.27 -0.76
C ARG A 272 6.04 -14.47 -2.27
N SER A 273 6.73 -15.51 -2.70
CA SER A 273 6.90 -15.82 -4.14
C SER A 273 5.63 -16.38 -4.79
N ARG A 274 4.71 -16.96 -4.01
CA ARG A 274 3.44 -17.52 -4.50
C ARG A 274 2.23 -16.61 -4.29
N ASN A 275 2.31 -15.61 -3.41
CA ASN A 275 1.26 -14.65 -3.14
C ASN A 275 1.69 -13.22 -3.52
N PRO A 276 1.21 -12.66 -4.65
CA PRO A 276 1.57 -11.31 -5.10
C PRO A 276 1.23 -10.19 -4.10
N TRP A 277 0.25 -10.42 -3.21
CA TRP A 277 -0.17 -9.47 -2.18
C TRP A 277 0.78 -9.40 -0.97
N ALA A 278 1.60 -10.43 -0.72
CA ALA A 278 2.65 -10.40 0.31
C ALA A 278 3.83 -9.47 -0.06
N MET A 279 3.83 -8.88 -1.26
CA MET A 279 4.74 -7.78 -1.63
C MET A 279 4.32 -6.41 -1.06
N ALA A 280 3.10 -6.27 -0.54
CA ALA A 280 2.63 -5.06 0.13
C ALA A 280 3.13 -4.95 1.59
N TRP A 281 3.75 -6.01 2.12
CA TRP A 281 4.38 -5.99 3.44
C TRP A 281 5.70 -5.20 3.41
N PRO A 282 5.89 -4.21 4.31
CA PRO A 282 7.18 -3.58 4.48
C PRO A 282 8.09 -4.60 5.19
N VAL A 283 9.10 -5.08 4.48
CA VAL A 283 10.26 -5.70 5.13
C VAL A 283 11.47 -4.93 4.66
N ASP A 284 12.13 -4.24 5.58
CA ASP A 284 13.41 -3.62 5.30
C ASP A 284 14.42 -4.74 5.00
N HIS A 285 14.79 -4.87 3.74
CA HIS A 285 15.72 -5.90 3.29
C HIS A 285 17.12 -5.73 3.92
N ALA A 286 17.45 -4.56 4.48
CA ALA A 286 18.70 -4.33 5.19
C ALA A 286 18.73 -5.01 6.57
N GLN A 287 17.59 -5.12 7.27
CA GLN A 287 17.52 -5.74 8.60
C GLN A 287 17.50 -7.27 8.58
N LEU A 288 17.04 -7.87 7.48
CA LEU A 288 16.98 -9.34 7.31
C LEU A 288 18.36 -10.00 7.20
N VAL A 289 19.39 -9.27 6.76
CA VAL A 289 20.71 -9.85 6.49
C VAL A 289 21.53 -10.03 7.78
N GLU A 290 21.20 -9.28 8.85
CA GLU A 290 21.98 -9.25 10.09
C GLU A 290 21.30 -9.93 11.29
N THR A 291 20.04 -10.38 11.15
CA THR A 291 19.27 -10.92 12.28
C THR A 291 19.38 -12.44 12.36
N PRO A 292 19.84 -13.03 13.49
CA PRO A 292 19.87 -14.48 13.68
C PRO A 292 18.47 -15.11 13.55
N ALA A 293 18.39 -16.28 12.91
CA ALA A 293 17.15 -16.96 12.50
C ALA A 293 16.10 -17.20 13.61
N HIS A 294 16.49 -17.15 14.90
CA HIS A 294 15.58 -17.35 16.04
C HIS A 294 14.99 -16.04 16.60
N GLN A 295 15.38 -14.87 16.10
CA GLN A 295 14.92 -13.56 16.61
C GLN A 295 13.96 -12.81 15.67
N ILE A 296 13.68 -13.37 14.50
CA ILE A 296 12.81 -12.75 13.49
C ILE A 296 11.36 -12.58 14.02
N SER A 297 10.95 -13.33 15.06
CA SER A 297 9.62 -13.19 15.67
C SER A 297 9.45 -12.00 16.61
N ARG A 298 10.50 -11.48 17.25
CA ARG A 298 10.36 -10.32 18.17
C ARG A 298 10.27 -8.98 17.42
N ALA A 299 10.97 -8.83 16.30
CA ALA A 299 10.88 -7.64 15.46
C ALA A 299 9.56 -7.57 14.66
N PHE A 300 8.96 -8.72 14.32
CA PHE A 300 7.68 -8.78 13.61
C PHE A 300 6.45 -8.64 14.53
N ALA A 301 6.56 -9.02 15.80
CA ALA A 301 5.47 -8.85 16.79
C ALA A 301 5.38 -7.41 17.34
N GLU A 302 6.45 -6.62 17.31
CA GLU A 302 6.43 -5.22 17.76
C GLU A 302 5.95 -4.23 16.67
N LEU A 303 5.72 -4.69 15.44
CA LEU A 303 5.18 -3.88 14.33
C LEU A 303 3.65 -3.98 14.15
N HIS A 304 2.95 -4.69 15.05
CA HIS A 304 1.49 -4.76 15.07
C HIS A 304 0.95 -4.63 16.51
N TYR A 305 0.35 -3.46 16.80
CA TYR A 305 -0.26 -3.04 18.06
C TYR A 305 -1.12 -4.12 18.77
N PHE A 306 -0.81 -4.41 20.03
CA PHE A 306 -1.80 -4.75 21.06
C PHE A 306 -1.28 -4.35 22.44
N ASP A 307 -1.65 -3.16 22.91
CA ASP A 307 -1.96 -2.95 24.32
C ASP A 307 -2.96 -1.79 24.47
N VAL A 308 -3.82 -1.87 25.49
CA VAL A 308 -4.90 -0.94 25.88
C VAL A 308 -6.31 -1.33 25.40
N LEU A 309 -6.91 -2.31 26.12
CA LEU A 309 -8.27 -2.27 26.72
C LEU A 309 -8.89 -3.68 26.94
N ILE A 310 -8.30 -4.52 27.80
CA ILE A 310 -9.08 -5.42 28.68
C ILE A 310 -8.30 -5.61 30.00
N THR A 311 -8.38 -4.62 30.90
CA THR A 311 -8.03 -4.80 32.32
C THR A 311 -9.30 -4.79 33.15
N ARG A 312 -10.12 -5.85 33.06
CA ARG A 312 -10.90 -6.41 34.18
C ARG A 312 -11.72 -7.59 33.69
N ASN A 313 -11.66 -8.67 34.47
CA ASN A 313 -12.46 -9.89 34.39
C ASN A 313 -12.04 -10.89 33.31
N MET A 314 -11.02 -11.70 33.61
CA MET A 314 -11.23 -13.14 33.89
C MET A 314 -10.03 -13.68 34.67
N ARG A 315 -10.14 -13.55 36.00
CA ARG A 315 -9.43 -14.38 36.97
C ARG A 315 -10.21 -15.70 36.99
N HIS A 316 -9.57 -16.80 36.57
CA HIS A 316 -9.98 -18.21 36.51
C HIS A 316 -9.61 -18.69 35.10
N LEU A 317 -8.50 -19.38 34.86
CA LEU A 317 -8.17 -20.69 35.40
C LEU A 317 -6.64 -20.83 35.55
N ARG A 318 -6.16 -20.77 36.79
CA ARG A 318 -5.00 -21.58 37.22
C ARG A 318 -5.54 -22.97 37.52
N GLU A 319 -4.67 -23.97 37.30
CA GLU A 319 -4.69 -25.35 37.80
C GLU A 319 -4.84 -26.42 36.72
N ARG A 320 -3.70 -26.90 36.21
CA ARG A 320 -3.28 -28.31 36.25
C ARG A 320 -1.95 -28.45 35.50
N ASP A 321 -0.85 -28.28 36.21
CA ASP A 321 0.38 -29.05 35.98
C ASP A 321 1.34 -28.83 37.15
N SER A 322 1.07 -29.54 38.24
CA SER A 322 2.06 -29.91 39.24
C SER A 322 1.47 -31.01 40.12
N GLN A 323 1.82 -32.26 39.85
CA GLN A 323 2.02 -33.37 40.80
C GLN A 323 1.95 -34.69 40.04
N ASP A 324 3.12 -35.25 39.68
CA ASP A 324 3.57 -36.53 40.24
C ASP A 324 4.84 -36.99 39.52
N ARG A 325 5.97 -36.63 40.13
CA ARG A 325 7.11 -37.54 40.24
C ARG A 325 7.35 -37.70 41.74
N ASP A 326 7.32 -38.94 42.21
CA ASP A 326 8.30 -39.40 43.19
C ASP A 326 8.54 -40.92 43.03
N PRO A 327 9.75 -41.40 43.39
CA PRO A 327 10.29 -42.71 43.02
C PRO A 327 9.99 -43.78 44.10
N PRO A 328 10.36 -45.07 43.92
CA PRO A 328 11.75 -45.55 43.94
C PRO A 328 12.25 -46.17 42.63
#